data_AF-A0A356TE41-F1
#
_entry.id   AF-A0A356TE41-F1
#
_cell.length_a   1.000
_cell.length_b   1.000
_cell.length_c   1.000
_cell.angle_alpha   90.00
_cell.angle_beta   90.00
_cell.angle_gamma   90.00
#
_symmetry.space_group_name_H-M   'P 1'
#
loop_
_entity.id
_entity.type
_entity.pdbx_description
1 polymer ?
#
loop_
_entity_poly.entity_id
_entity_poly.type
_entity_poly.pdbx_seq_one_letter_code
_entity_poly.pdbx_strand_id
1 'polypeptide(L)'
;KLPALRDYQFSIAAPAPPEGSFDVDAAARGRGVFEASCASCHAGASFTDAPTLHTPEETGMDGNEARRSVTGMYRTTPLRGAWHRAPYFHDGSAESLEAVVEHYDGVLGLGLEASERADLVEYLRSL
;
A
#
# COMPACT_ATOMS: atom_id res chain seq x y z
N LYS A 1 19.00 -16.20 15.25
CA LYS A 1 17.81 -15.30 15.36
C LYS A 1 18.12 -14.26 16.44
N LEU A 2 17.78 -12.99 16.24
CA LEU A 2 18.12 -11.86 17.12
C LEU A 2 16.86 -11.34 17.85
N PRO A 3 16.48 -11.90 19.01
CA PRO A 3 15.21 -11.56 19.67
C PRO A 3 15.14 -10.09 20.11
N ALA A 4 16.19 -9.54 20.71
CA ALA A 4 16.21 -8.14 21.13
C ALA A 4 16.03 -7.16 19.96
N LEU A 5 16.60 -7.45 18.78
CA LEU A 5 16.42 -6.63 17.59
C LEU A 5 14.97 -6.68 17.10
N ARG A 6 14.35 -7.86 17.09
CA ARG A 6 12.95 -8.03 16.72
C ARG A 6 12.03 -7.25 17.66
N ASP A 7 12.27 -7.36 18.97
CA ASP A 7 11.45 -6.69 19.97
C ASP A 7 11.61 -5.15 19.87
N TYR A 8 12.83 -4.67 19.58
CA TYR A 8 13.07 -3.25 19.25
C TYR A 8 12.31 -2.83 17.98
N GLN A 9 12.37 -3.60 16.89
CA GLN A 9 11.65 -3.30 15.65
C GLN A 9 10.14 -3.20 15.86
N PHE A 10 9.56 -4.10 16.66
CA PHE A 10 8.14 -4.05 16.98
C PHE A 10 7.75 -2.90 17.92
N SER A 11 8.71 -2.29 18.63
CA SER A 11 8.46 -1.11 19.45
C SER A 11 8.42 0.19 18.64
N ILE A 12 8.88 0.18 17.39
CA ILE A 12 8.89 1.36 16.51
C ILE A 12 7.49 1.54 15.91
N ALA A 13 6.82 2.63 16.29
CA ALA A 13 5.58 3.04 15.65
C ALA A 13 5.85 3.66 14.27
N ALA A 14 4.90 3.48 13.34
CA ALA A 14 4.92 4.23 12.08
C ALA A 14 4.75 5.73 12.39
N PRO A 15 5.46 6.63 11.67
CA PRO A 15 5.33 8.05 11.90
C PRO A 15 3.96 8.54 11.45
N ALA A 16 3.35 9.42 12.25
CA ALA A 16 2.14 10.10 11.86
C ALA A 16 2.41 11.05 10.68
N PRO A 17 1.47 11.20 9.73
CA PRO A 17 1.57 12.21 8.69
C PRO A 17 1.67 13.62 9.30
N PRO A 18 2.45 14.53 8.71
CA PRO A 18 2.54 15.92 9.18
C PRO A 18 1.16 16.61 9.16
N GLU A 19 0.94 17.52 10.10
CA GLU A 19 -0.31 18.28 10.14
C GLU A 19 -0.50 19.07 8.84
N GLY A 20 -1.70 18.96 8.24
CA GLY A 20 -2.03 19.62 6.97
C GLY A 20 -1.38 19.00 5.73
N SER A 21 -0.74 17.83 5.84
CA SER A 21 -0.13 17.16 4.67
C SER A 21 -1.11 16.41 3.78
N PHE A 22 -2.37 16.31 4.19
CA PHE A 22 -3.46 15.67 3.45
C PHE A 22 -4.79 16.35 3.75
N ASP A 23 -5.75 16.21 2.84
CA ASP A 23 -7.13 16.67 3.03
C ASP A 23 -7.92 15.63 3.85
N VAL A 24 -8.36 16.04 5.05
CA VAL A 24 -9.03 15.15 6.01
C VAL A 24 -10.40 14.69 5.50
N ASP A 25 -11.16 15.56 4.84
CA ASP A 25 -12.49 15.22 4.34
C ASP A 25 -12.39 14.31 3.12
N ALA A 26 -11.40 14.54 2.25
CA ALA A 26 -11.08 13.66 1.14
C ALA A 26 -10.59 12.29 1.63
N ALA A 27 -9.69 12.24 2.62
CA ALA A 27 -9.22 11.00 3.22
C ALA A 27 -10.38 10.19 3.84
N ALA A 28 -11.35 10.86 4.47
CA ALA A 28 -12.53 10.19 5.02
C ALA A 28 -13.39 9.53 3.93
N ARG A 29 -13.57 10.20 2.77
CA ARG A 29 -14.26 9.59 1.61
C ARG A 29 -13.44 8.48 0.98
N GLY A 30 -12.14 8.69 0.82
CA GLY A 30 -11.19 7.73 0.25
C GLY A 30 -11.09 6.44 1.04
N ARG A 31 -11.28 6.50 2.36
CA ARG A 31 -11.39 5.31 3.20
C ARG A 31 -12.51 4.37 2.73
N GLY A 32 -13.65 4.90 2.31
CA GLY A 32 -14.76 4.09 1.79
C GLY A 32 -14.38 3.36 0.49
N VAL A 33 -13.70 4.07 -0.42
CA VAL A 33 -13.16 3.48 -1.66
C VAL A 33 -12.13 2.39 -1.34
N PHE A 34 -11.22 2.66 -0.39
CA PHE A 34 -10.21 1.70 0.04
C PHE A 34 -10.83 0.42 0.62
N GLU A 35 -11.82 0.56 1.50
CA GLU A 35 -12.49 -0.57 2.13
C GLU A 35 -13.21 -1.45 1.10
N ALA A 36 -13.79 -0.85 0.05
CA ALA A 36 -14.45 -1.57 -1.03
C ALA A 36 -13.48 -2.26 -1.99
N SER A 37 -12.33 -1.64 -2.28
CA SER A 37 -11.50 -2.02 -3.43
C SER A 37 -10.11 -2.57 -3.09
N CYS A 38 -9.56 -2.22 -1.92
CA CYS A 38 -8.15 -2.50 -1.59
C CYS A 38 -7.99 -3.40 -0.34
N ALA A 39 -9.00 -3.45 0.52
CA ALA A 39 -8.93 -4.11 1.81
C ALA A 39 -8.90 -5.66 1.75
N SER A 40 -9.11 -6.26 0.58
CA SER A 40 -8.98 -7.72 0.38
C SER A 40 -7.55 -8.19 0.65
N CYS A 41 -6.54 -7.44 0.19
CA CYS A 41 -5.13 -7.69 0.46
C CYS A 41 -4.62 -6.82 1.62
N HIS A 42 -5.03 -5.55 1.69
CA HIS A 42 -4.58 -4.64 2.74
C HIS A 42 -5.51 -4.65 3.96
N ALA A 43 -5.67 -5.83 4.56
CA ALA A 43 -6.64 -6.07 5.61
C ALA A 43 -6.14 -5.77 7.03
N GLY A 44 -7.10 -5.56 7.92
CA GLY A 44 -6.90 -5.53 9.37
C GLY A 44 -6.05 -4.35 9.86
N ALA A 45 -5.66 -4.41 11.14
CA ALA A 45 -4.89 -3.33 11.75
C ALA A 45 -3.57 -3.10 11.00
N SER A 46 -2.87 -4.16 10.58
CA SER A 46 -1.55 -4.05 9.97
C SER A 46 -1.55 -3.71 8.47
N PHE A 47 -2.73 -3.51 7.85
CA PHE A 47 -2.86 -3.23 6.40
C PHE A 47 -2.16 -4.27 5.51
N THR A 48 -2.29 -5.55 5.87
CA THR A 48 -1.67 -6.68 5.18
C THR A 48 -2.41 -7.96 5.53
N ASP A 49 -2.61 -8.81 4.53
CA ASP A 49 -3.16 -10.16 4.63
C ASP A 49 -2.08 -11.24 4.81
N ALA A 50 -0.82 -10.82 5.04
CA ALA A 50 0.26 -11.74 5.32
C ALA A 50 -0.13 -12.76 6.42
N PRO A 51 0.22 -14.04 6.27
CA PRO A 51 1.29 -14.56 5.41
C PRO A 51 0.89 -14.91 3.96
N THR A 52 -0.31 -14.57 3.50
CA THR A 52 -0.69 -14.74 2.09
C THR A 52 0.30 -14.02 1.16
N LEU A 53 0.58 -14.65 0.03
CA LEU A 53 1.45 -14.13 -1.03
C LEU A 53 0.67 -14.07 -2.34
N HIS A 54 1.04 -13.12 -3.19
CA HIS A 54 0.40 -12.86 -4.47
C HIS A 54 1.35 -13.06 -5.65
N THR A 55 0.83 -13.57 -6.76
CA THR A 55 1.64 -13.70 -7.97
C THR A 55 1.92 -12.33 -8.59
N PRO A 56 2.98 -12.18 -9.41
CA PRO A 56 3.20 -10.96 -10.17
C PRO A 56 1.96 -10.55 -10.98
N GLU A 57 1.25 -11.51 -11.60
CA GLU A 57 0.04 -11.28 -12.38
C GLU A 57 -1.11 -10.70 -11.56
N GLU A 58 -1.37 -11.22 -10.34
CA GLU A 58 -2.39 -10.68 -9.44
C GLU A 58 -2.11 -9.22 -9.05
N THR A 59 -0.84 -8.86 -8.92
CA THR A 59 -0.40 -7.50 -8.59
C THR A 59 -0.19 -6.60 -9.80
N GLY A 60 -0.27 -7.16 -11.02
CA GLY A 60 0.10 -6.48 -12.27
C GLY A 60 1.58 -6.06 -12.36
N MET A 61 2.44 -6.57 -11.48
CA MET A 61 3.86 -6.24 -11.43
C MET A 61 4.66 -7.18 -12.33
N ASP A 62 5.81 -6.70 -12.83
CA ASP A 62 6.77 -7.59 -13.48
C ASP A 62 7.35 -8.61 -12.47
N GLY A 63 7.57 -9.83 -12.94
CA GLY A 63 8.02 -10.94 -12.10
C GLY A 63 9.53 -10.93 -11.78
N ASN A 64 10.35 -10.03 -12.33
CA ASN A 64 11.81 -10.05 -12.13
C ASN A 64 12.20 -9.95 -10.66
N GLU A 65 11.59 -9.05 -9.90
CA GLU A 65 11.90 -8.89 -8.47
C GLU A 65 11.35 -10.07 -7.66
N ALA A 66 10.12 -10.53 -7.93
CA ALA A 66 9.54 -11.70 -7.28
C ALA A 66 10.42 -12.94 -7.46
N ARG A 67 10.96 -13.19 -8.67
CA ARG A 67 11.83 -14.33 -9.00
C ARG A 67 13.14 -14.37 -8.22
N ARG A 68 13.56 -13.26 -7.60
CA ARG A 68 14.73 -13.22 -6.70
C ARG A 68 14.41 -13.73 -5.30
N SER A 69 13.13 -13.84 -4.95
CA SER A 69 12.67 -14.44 -3.70
C SER A 69 12.56 -15.96 -3.80
N VAL A 70 12.53 -16.64 -2.66
CA VAL A 70 12.36 -18.11 -2.60
C VAL A 70 11.00 -18.56 -3.14
N THR A 71 9.97 -17.72 -2.97
CA THR A 71 8.59 -18.06 -3.32
C THR A 71 8.22 -17.66 -4.75
N GLY A 72 8.96 -16.74 -5.37
CA GLY A 72 8.58 -16.19 -6.67
C GLY A 72 7.34 -15.29 -6.61
N MET A 73 6.96 -14.81 -5.41
CA MET A 73 5.69 -14.11 -5.16
C MET A 73 5.91 -12.88 -4.28
N TYR A 74 4.96 -11.94 -4.33
CA TYR A 74 4.97 -10.72 -3.54
C TYR A 74 4.16 -10.87 -2.24
N ARG A 75 4.60 -10.18 -1.19
CA ARG A 75 3.82 -10.05 0.05
C ARG A 75 3.15 -8.69 0.04
N THR A 76 1.87 -8.63 0.42
CA THR A 76 1.17 -7.36 0.59
C THR A 76 1.90 -6.46 1.59
N THR A 77 2.31 -5.27 1.13
CA THR A 77 3.08 -4.33 1.94
C THR A 77 2.17 -3.64 2.96
N PRO A 78 2.52 -3.61 4.27
CA PRO A 78 1.83 -2.78 5.25
C PRO A 78 1.84 -1.31 4.83
N LEU A 79 0.70 -0.63 4.93
CA LEU A 79 0.53 0.74 4.44
C LEU A 79 0.70 1.84 5.48
N ARG A 80 0.89 1.52 6.77
CA ARG A 80 1.17 2.57 7.77
C ARG A 80 2.48 3.29 7.45
N GLY A 81 2.47 4.62 7.46
CA GLY A 81 3.60 5.45 7.05
C GLY A 81 3.87 5.41 5.56
N ALA A 82 2.91 4.98 4.72
CA ALA A 82 3.13 4.93 3.28
C ALA A 82 3.34 6.31 2.65
N TRP A 83 2.93 7.39 3.31
CA TRP A 83 3.05 8.75 2.79
C TRP A 83 4.49 9.26 2.59
N HIS A 84 5.51 8.66 3.23
CA HIS A 84 6.89 9.20 3.25
C HIS A 84 7.95 8.36 2.55
N ARG A 85 7.54 7.35 1.76
CA ARG A 85 8.44 6.25 1.33
C ARG A 85 8.64 6.12 -0.16
N ALA A 86 8.26 7.12 -0.95
CA ALA A 86 8.50 7.11 -2.39
C ALA A 86 10.00 6.89 -2.70
N PRO A 87 10.34 6.16 -3.79
CA PRO A 87 9.43 5.51 -4.73
C PRO A 87 8.81 4.20 -4.19
N TYR A 88 7.71 3.77 -4.81
CA TYR A 88 6.89 2.62 -4.43
C TYR A 88 7.16 1.39 -5.30
N PHE A 89 6.55 0.26 -4.93
CA PHE A 89 6.78 -1.09 -5.45
C PHE A 89 8.18 -1.66 -5.15
N HIS A 90 8.35 -2.94 -5.47
CA HIS A 90 9.59 -3.67 -5.20
C HIS A 90 10.74 -3.24 -6.12
N ASP A 91 10.43 -2.70 -7.29
CA ASP A 91 11.38 -2.22 -8.29
C ASP A 91 11.54 -0.69 -8.29
N GLY A 92 10.76 0.03 -7.46
CA GLY A 92 10.79 1.49 -7.41
C GLY A 92 10.12 2.18 -8.59
N SER A 93 9.29 1.49 -9.38
CA SER A 93 8.75 2.03 -10.64
C SER A 93 7.64 3.08 -10.47
N ALA A 94 7.02 3.20 -9.29
CA ALA A 94 6.00 4.22 -9.02
C ALA A 94 6.55 5.35 -8.17
N GLU A 95 6.61 6.57 -8.72
CA GLU A 95 7.18 7.74 -8.04
C GLU A 95 6.24 8.36 -7.00
N SER A 96 4.94 8.05 -7.05
CA SER A 96 3.93 8.69 -6.21
C SER A 96 2.77 7.75 -5.84
N LEU A 97 1.97 8.11 -4.84
CA LEU A 97 0.78 7.34 -4.46
C LEU A 97 -0.31 7.37 -5.54
N GLU A 98 -0.38 8.45 -6.31
CA GLU A 98 -1.26 8.57 -7.47
C GLU A 98 -0.92 7.51 -8.51
N ALA A 99 0.37 7.32 -8.82
CA ALA A 99 0.82 6.28 -9.74
C ALA A 99 0.50 4.87 -9.22
N VAL A 100 0.59 4.64 -7.90
CA VAL A 100 0.19 3.37 -7.28
C VAL A 100 -1.31 3.13 -7.41
N VAL A 101 -2.13 4.15 -7.15
CA VAL A 101 -3.59 4.06 -7.27
C VAL A 101 -4.02 3.83 -8.71
N GLU A 102 -3.44 4.57 -9.67
CA GLU A 102 -3.72 4.40 -11.09
C GLU A 102 -3.34 2.99 -11.59
N HIS A 103 -2.19 2.47 -11.15
CA HIS A 103 -1.78 1.10 -11.44
C HIS A 103 -2.83 0.09 -11.00
N TYR A 104 -3.27 0.14 -9.73
CA TYR A 104 -4.23 -0.85 -9.22
C TYR A 104 -5.66 -0.64 -9.71
N ASP A 105 -6.07 0.59 -10.03
CA ASP A 105 -7.35 0.86 -10.73
C ASP A 105 -7.38 0.12 -12.08
N GLY A 106 -6.28 0.18 -12.84
CA GLY A 106 -6.12 -0.55 -14.10
C GLY A 106 -6.02 -2.07 -13.94
N VAL A 107 -5.18 -2.55 -13.02
CA VAL A 107 -4.94 -3.99 -12.80
C VAL A 107 -6.19 -4.70 -12.31
N LEU A 108 -6.94 -4.09 -11.40
CA LEU A 108 -8.15 -4.66 -10.82
C LEU A 108 -9.41 -4.31 -11.62
N GLY A 109 -9.31 -3.43 -12.63
CA GLY A 109 -10.41 -3.03 -13.49
C GLY A 109 -11.54 -2.34 -12.71
N LEU A 110 -11.19 -1.49 -11.75
CA LEU A 110 -12.16 -0.88 -10.82
C LEU A 110 -13.00 0.21 -11.50
N GLY A 111 -12.41 0.93 -12.45
CA GLY A 111 -13.09 1.99 -13.18
C GLY A 111 -13.42 3.19 -12.30
N LEU A 112 -12.50 3.53 -11.39
CA LEU A 112 -12.70 4.64 -10.45
C LEU A 112 -12.83 5.97 -11.20
N GLU A 113 -13.68 6.87 -10.68
CA GLU A 113 -13.71 8.24 -11.14
C GLU A 113 -12.46 9.01 -10.68
N ALA A 114 -12.13 10.11 -11.35
CA ALA A 114 -10.96 10.91 -10.99
C ALA A 114 -11.00 11.43 -9.54
N SER A 115 -12.18 11.78 -9.05
CA SER A 115 -12.38 12.20 -7.66
C SER A 115 -12.18 11.05 -6.67
N GLU A 116 -12.58 9.82 -7.02
CA GLU A 116 -12.41 8.66 -6.13
C GLU A 116 -10.94 8.28 -6.01
N ARG A 117 -10.17 8.33 -7.10
CA ARG A 117 -8.72 8.15 -7.06
C ARG A 117 -8.05 9.21 -6.20
N ALA A 118 -8.44 10.48 -6.35
CA ALA A 118 -7.88 11.58 -5.55
C ALA A 118 -8.19 11.40 -4.05
N ASP A 119 -9.44 11.10 -3.70
CA ASP A 119 -9.84 10.84 -2.31
C ASP A 119 -9.07 9.62 -1.73
N LEU A 120 -8.90 8.56 -2.51
CA LEU A 120 -8.13 7.38 -2.13
C LEU A 120 -6.65 7.72 -1.86
N VAL A 121 -6.04 8.57 -2.68
CA VAL A 121 -4.68 9.06 -2.46
C VAL A 121 -4.57 9.81 -1.13
N GLU A 122 -5.51 10.69 -0.82
CA GLU A 122 -5.54 11.41 0.47
C GLU A 122 -5.71 10.43 1.65
N TYR A 123 -6.51 9.37 1.49
CA TYR A 123 -6.60 8.33 2.49
C TYR A 123 -5.24 7.63 2.71
N LEU A 124 -4.54 7.24 1.64
CA LEU A 124 -3.21 6.63 1.74
C LEU A 124 -2.17 7.58 2.37
N ARG A 125 -2.28 8.89 2.11
CA ARG A 125 -1.43 9.90 2.77
C ARG A 125 -1.68 10.01 4.27
N SER A 126 -2.88 9.64 4.73
CA SER A 126 -3.26 9.69 6.14
C SER A 126 -2.77 8.50 6.99
N LEU A 127 -2.27 7.42 6.36
CA LEU A 127 -1.90 6.14 7.00
C LEU A 127 -0.45 6.11 7.51
#